data_AF-A0A411HQ86-F1
#
_entry.id   AF-A0A411HQ86-F1
#
_cell.length_a   1.000
_cell.length_b   1.000
_cell.length_c   1.000
_cell.angle_alpha   90.00
_cell.angle_beta   90.00
_cell.angle_gamma   90.00
#
_symmetry.space_group_name_H-M   'P 1'
#
loop_
_entity.id
_entity.type
_entity.pdbx_description
1 polymer ?
#
loop_
_entity_poly.entity_id
_entity_poly.type
_entity_poly.pdbx_seq_one_letter_code
_entity_poly.pdbx_strand_id
1 'polypeptide(L)'
;MHAAGLRFRLAAKTLPGKPDIVLSKHRAIVLVHGCFWHRHEGCKYTTMPATNTAFWMAKFEANINRDRRVRKLLEDAGWRVFLIWECEIAVAELKRLRDRIVSGT
;
A
#
# COMPACT_ATOMS: atom_id res chain seq x y z
N MET A 1 15.27 -3.90 -2.25
CA MET A 1 15.33 -3.32 -0.89
C MET A 1 16.61 -3.74 -0.16
N HIS A 2 16.87 -5.04 0.07
CA HIS A 2 18.13 -5.49 0.71
C HIS A 2 19.37 -5.17 -0.14
N ALA A 3 19.31 -5.42 -1.45
CA ALA A 3 20.35 -5.05 -2.41
C ALA A 3 20.52 -3.51 -2.59
N ALA A 4 19.63 -2.70 -2.02
CA ALA A 4 19.70 -1.25 -2.05
C ALA A 4 20.12 -0.64 -0.70
N GLY A 5 20.59 -1.46 0.25
CA GLY A 5 21.06 -1.01 1.57
C GLY A 5 19.95 -0.58 2.55
N LEU A 6 18.68 -0.72 2.18
CA LEU A 6 17.55 -0.36 3.04
C LEU A 6 17.20 -1.52 3.98
N ARG A 7 17.29 -1.28 5.28
CA ARG A 7 16.76 -2.19 6.31
C ARG A 7 15.26 -1.99 6.44
N PHE A 8 14.50 -3.05 6.21
CA PHE A 8 13.04 -3.05 6.31
C PHE A 8 12.55 -4.16 7.23
N ARG A 9 11.33 -4.01 7.73
CA ARG A 9 10.57 -5.08 8.40
C ARG A 9 9.35 -5.40 7.56
N LEU A 10 9.04 -6.69 7.43
CA LEU A 10 7.82 -7.15 6.79
C LEU A 10 6.70 -7.31 7.80
N ALA A 11 5.47 -6.98 7.39
CA ALA A 11 4.24 -7.28 8.13
C ALA A 11 4.32 -6.92 9.62
N ALA A 12 4.66 -5.68 9.93
CA ALA A 12 4.81 -5.22 11.31
C ALA A 12 3.45 -5.27 12.04
N LYS A 13 3.23 -6.34 12.83
CA LYS A 13 1.97 -6.61 13.54
C LYS A 13 1.59 -5.52 14.56
N THR A 14 2.54 -4.67 14.95
CA THR A 14 2.36 -3.61 15.96
C THR A 14 1.83 -2.30 15.38
N LEU A 15 1.70 -2.19 14.05
CA LEU A 15 1.21 -0.97 13.39
C LEU A 15 -0.20 -1.16 12.82
N PRO A 16 -1.04 -0.10 12.81
CA PRO A 16 -2.35 -0.12 12.21
C PRO A 16 -2.34 -0.73 10.80
N GLY A 17 -3.27 -1.64 10.54
CA GLY A 17 -3.44 -2.23 9.21
C GLY A 17 -2.40 -3.28 8.79
N LYS A 18 -1.39 -3.59 9.62
CA LYS A 18 -0.31 -4.54 9.32
C LYS A 18 0.40 -4.21 7.98
N PRO A 19 1.12 -3.07 7.93
CA PRO A 19 1.76 -2.62 6.71
C PRO A 19 2.76 -3.65 6.15
N ASP A 20 2.83 -3.75 4.83
CA ASP A 20 3.65 -4.73 4.12
C ASP A 20 5.14 -4.53 4.40
N ILE A 21 5.60 -3.28 4.29
CA ILE A 21 7.01 -2.91 4.44
C ILE A 21 7.12 -1.69 5.34
N VAL A 22 7.95 -1.80 6.37
CA VAL A 22 8.27 -0.71 7.30
C VAL A 22 9.76 -0.39 7.25
N LEU A 23 10.08 0.88 7.03
CA LEU A 23 11.43 1.42 6.92
C LEU A 23 11.66 2.41 8.07
N SER A 24 11.89 1.88 9.27
CA SER A 24 11.95 2.66 10.51
C SER A 24 12.97 3.81 10.47
N LYS A 25 14.15 3.60 9.86
CA LYS A 25 15.19 4.64 9.73
C LYS A 25 14.68 5.88 8.98
N HIS A 26 13.78 5.69 8.03
CA HIS A 26 13.26 6.75 7.16
C HIS A 26 11.87 7.23 7.59
N ARG A 27 11.35 6.73 8.74
CA ARG A 27 9.98 6.94 9.21
C ARG A 27 8.96 6.75 8.07
N ALA A 28 9.16 5.70 7.28
CA ALA A 28 8.41 5.43 6.06
C ALA A 28 7.77 4.04 6.09
N ILE A 29 6.58 3.94 5.51
CA ILE A 29 5.80 2.72 5.32
C ILE A 29 5.46 2.61 3.84
N VAL A 30 5.57 1.40 3.29
CA VAL A 30 5.09 1.10 1.95
C VAL A 30 3.96 0.08 2.07
N LEU A 31 2.79 0.46 1.54
CA LEU A 31 1.63 -0.41 1.37
C LEU A 31 1.61 -0.89 -0.08
N VAL A 32 1.39 -2.19 -0.26
CA VAL A 32 1.24 -2.80 -1.59
C VAL A 32 -0.22 -3.22 -1.75
N HIS A 33 -0.94 -2.55 -2.64
CA HIS A 33 -2.35 -2.84 -2.88
C HIS A 33 -2.55 -3.65 -4.15
N GLY A 34 -3.25 -4.77 -4.02
CA GLY A 34 -3.83 -5.45 -5.17
C GLY A 34 -4.94 -4.60 -5.79
N CYS A 35 -4.89 -4.39 -7.10
CA CYS A 35 -5.84 -3.54 -7.83
C CYS A 35 -7.26 -4.05 -7.70
N PHE A 36 -7.47 -5.37 -7.75
CA PHE A 36 -8.78 -5.98 -7.59
C PHE A 36 -9.40 -5.72 -6.22
N TRP A 37 -8.62 -5.91 -5.14
CA TRP A 37 -9.12 -5.88 -3.76
C TRP A 37 -9.35 -4.48 -3.22
N HIS A 38 -8.48 -3.54 -3.60
CA HIS A 38 -8.46 -2.17 -3.10
C HIS A 38 -8.99 -1.15 -4.13
N ARG A 39 -9.47 -1.65 -5.27
CA ARG A 39 -10.17 -0.89 -6.32
C ARG A 39 -9.33 0.23 -6.91
N HIS A 40 -8.22 -0.14 -7.56
CA HIS A 40 -7.42 0.83 -8.31
C HIS A 40 -8.24 1.46 -9.43
N GLU A 41 -8.44 2.77 -9.36
CA GLU A 41 -9.18 3.55 -10.35
C GLU A 41 -8.52 3.48 -11.73
N GLY A 42 -9.34 3.34 -12.80
CA GLY A 42 -8.84 3.25 -14.17
C GLY A 42 -8.01 2.00 -14.50
N CYS A 43 -7.85 1.05 -13.56
CA CYS A 43 -7.02 -0.12 -13.76
C CYS A 43 -7.78 -1.29 -14.38
N LYS A 44 -7.20 -1.91 -15.42
CA LYS A 44 -7.78 -3.08 -16.11
C LYS A 44 -7.95 -4.32 -15.22
N TYR A 45 -7.25 -4.39 -14.09
CA TYR A 45 -7.34 -5.50 -13.14
C TYR A 45 -8.44 -5.31 -12.08
N THR A 46 -9.10 -4.14 -12.08
CA THR A 46 -10.19 -3.80 -11.15
C THR A 46 -11.54 -4.27 -11.69
N THR A 47 -11.69 -5.58 -11.90
CA THR A 47 -12.92 -6.17 -12.45
C THR A 47 -14.03 -6.30 -11.41
N MET A 48 -15.29 -6.35 -11.84
CA MET A 48 -16.44 -6.67 -10.97
C MET A 48 -16.86 -8.11 -11.24
N PRO A 49 -16.85 -9.01 -10.23
CA PRO A 49 -17.38 -10.36 -10.40
C PRO A 49 -18.87 -10.33 -10.77
N ALA A 50 -19.26 -11.14 -11.74
CA ALA A 50 -20.63 -11.18 -12.26
C ALA A 50 -21.62 -11.86 -11.30
N THR A 51 -21.12 -12.66 -10.35
CA THR A 51 -21.93 -13.38 -9.36
C THR A 51 -21.78 -12.74 -7.98
N ASN A 52 -22.88 -12.72 -7.22
CA ASN A 52 -22.91 -12.16 -5.86
C ASN A 52 -22.46 -10.69 -5.79
N THR A 53 -22.85 -9.89 -6.77
CA THR A 53 -22.39 -8.51 -6.96
C THR A 53 -22.61 -7.64 -5.73
N ALA A 54 -23.75 -7.78 -5.04
CA ALA A 54 -24.04 -7.03 -3.81
C ALA A 54 -23.01 -7.30 -2.69
N PHE A 55 -22.63 -8.57 -2.50
CA PHE A 55 -21.57 -8.93 -1.57
C PHE A 55 -20.23 -8.31 -1.96
N TRP A 56 -19.86 -8.40 -3.25
CA TRP A 56 -18.60 -7.85 -3.73
C TRP A 56 -18.54 -6.33 -3.59
N MET A 57 -19.60 -5.62 -3.93
CA MET A 57 -19.70 -4.17 -3.73
C MET A 57 -19.51 -3.80 -2.25
N ALA A 58 -20.23 -4.45 -1.35
CA ALA A 58 -20.10 -4.20 0.09
C ALA A 58 -18.67 -4.53 0.60
N LYS A 59 -18.08 -5.61 0.11
CA LYS A 59 -16.71 -6.01 0.48
C LYS A 59 -15.66 -5.01 0.00
N PHE A 60 -15.78 -4.54 -1.24
CA PHE A 60 -14.85 -3.55 -1.79
C PHE A 60 -14.97 -2.22 -1.07
N GLU A 61 -16.19 -1.77 -0.78
CA GLU A 61 -16.42 -0.54 -0.03
C GLU A 61 -15.84 -0.64 1.40
N ALA A 62 -16.00 -1.79 2.06
CA ALA A 62 -15.40 -2.03 3.36
C ALA A 62 -13.86 -2.00 3.31
N ASN A 63 -13.25 -2.56 2.25
CA ASN A 63 -11.80 -2.50 2.04
C ASN A 63 -11.32 -1.07 1.85
N ILE A 64 -11.91 -0.31 0.91
CA ILE A 64 -11.54 1.09 0.66
C ILE A 64 -11.62 1.93 1.94
N ASN A 65 -12.71 1.77 2.70
CA ASN A 65 -12.88 2.50 3.96
C ASN A 65 -11.86 2.09 5.02
N ARG A 66 -11.49 0.81 5.07
CA ARG A 66 -10.41 0.33 5.94
C ARG A 66 -9.06 0.92 5.52
N ASP A 67 -8.74 0.96 4.23
CA ASP A 67 -7.46 1.48 3.74
C ASP A 67 -7.31 2.96 4.05
N ARG A 68 -8.37 3.76 3.84
CA ARG A 68 -8.42 5.18 4.22
C ARG A 68 -8.15 5.37 5.72
N ARG A 69 -8.81 4.58 6.58
CA ARG A 69 -8.61 4.65 8.04
C ARG A 69 -7.19 4.27 8.43
N VAL A 70 -6.67 3.17 7.90
CA VAL A 70 -5.31 2.69 8.20
C VAL A 70 -4.27 3.73 7.77
N ARG A 71 -4.37 4.24 6.54
CA ARG A 71 -3.46 5.26 6.02
C ARG A 71 -3.46 6.48 6.93
N LYS A 72 -4.65 6.99 7.29
CA LYS A 72 -4.77 8.13 8.19
C LYS A 72 -4.13 7.87 9.56
N LEU A 73 -4.38 6.71 10.17
CA LEU A 73 -3.77 6.38 11.47
C LEU A 73 -2.24 6.32 11.42
N LEU A 74 -1.68 5.85 10.30
CA LEU A 74 -0.23 5.81 10.10
C LEU A 74 0.35 7.22 9.90
N GLU A 75 -0.31 8.04 9.08
CA GLU A 75 0.06 9.44 8.85
C GLU A 75 -0.04 10.27 10.15
N ASP A 76 -1.14 10.12 10.91
CA ASP A 76 -1.35 10.78 12.20
C ASP A 76 -0.32 10.32 13.25
N ALA A 77 0.17 9.08 13.16
CA ALA A 77 1.30 8.59 13.96
C ALA A 77 2.68 9.09 13.46
N GLY A 78 2.70 10.01 12.50
CA GLY A 78 3.90 10.65 11.96
C GLY A 78 4.70 9.75 11.02
N TRP A 79 4.05 8.80 10.33
CA TRP A 79 4.70 8.00 9.28
C TRP A 79 4.43 8.60 7.90
N ARG A 80 5.45 8.59 7.04
CA ARG A 80 5.26 8.80 5.60
C ARG A 80 4.75 7.51 4.98
N VAL A 81 3.55 7.54 4.40
CA VAL A 81 2.91 6.36 3.80
C VAL A 81 3.00 6.45 2.29
N PHE A 82 3.63 5.45 1.68
CA PHE A 82 3.71 5.28 0.24
C PHE A 82 2.82 4.11 -0.17
N LEU A 83 2.07 4.30 -1.26
CA LEU A 83 1.22 3.27 -1.83
C LEU A 83 1.82 2.84 -3.18
N ILE A 84 1.91 1.54 -3.41
CA ILE A 84 2.21 0.95 -4.72
C ILE A 84 1.05 0.03 -5.11
N TRP A 85 0.57 0.16 -6.33
CA TRP A 85 -0.39 -0.78 -6.89
C TRP A 85 0.29 -1.98 -7.54
N GLU A 86 -0.33 -3.16 -7.46
CA GLU A 86 0.24 -4.38 -8.06
C GLU A 86 0.55 -4.22 -9.56
N CYS A 87 -0.27 -3.44 -10.28
CA CYS A 87 -0.07 -3.19 -11.71
C CYS A 87 1.09 -2.25 -12.02
N GLU A 88 1.63 -1.57 -11.02
CA GLU A 88 2.72 -0.59 -11.12
C GLU A 88 4.06 -1.15 -10.64
N ILE A 89 4.12 -2.44 -10.28
CA ILE A 89 5.36 -3.11 -9.83
C ILE A 89 6.28 -3.34 -11.04
N ALA A 90 6.83 -2.26 -11.58
CA ALA A 90 7.89 -2.25 -12.57
C ALA A 90 9.20 -1.78 -11.92
N VAL A 91 10.35 -2.24 -12.45
CA VAL A 91 11.68 -1.92 -11.89
C VAL A 91 11.93 -0.41 -11.80
N ALA A 92 11.45 0.38 -12.78
CA ALA A 92 11.59 1.83 -12.77
C ALA A 92 10.80 2.49 -11.63
N GLU A 93 9.60 2.00 -11.33
CA GLU A 93 8.75 2.54 -10.26
C GLU A 93 9.35 2.26 -8.89
N LEU A 94 9.88 1.05 -8.69
CA LEU A 94 10.57 0.68 -7.45
C LEU A 94 11.83 1.53 -7.20
N LYS A 95 12.55 1.93 -8.26
CA LYS A 95 13.69 2.84 -8.14
C LYS A 95 13.24 4.25 -7.73
N ARG A 96 12.22 4.80 -8.38
CA ARG A 96 11.66 6.12 -8.02
C ARG A 96 11.16 6.15 -6.58
N LEU A 97 10.45 5.10 -6.15
CA LEU A 97 9.96 5.00 -4.78
C LEU A 97 11.11 4.98 -3.76
N ARG A 98 12.16 4.19 -4.03
CA ARG A 98 13.37 4.17 -3.19
C ARG A 98 13.93 5.59 -3.04
N ASP A 99 14.04 6.33 -4.15
CA ASP A 99 14.65 7.65 -4.14
C ASP A 99 13.83 8.63 -3.28
N ARG A 100 12.49 8.60 -3.36
CA ARG A 100 11.59 9.38 -2.48
C ARG A 100 11.68 9.01 -1.00
N ILE A 101 11.79 7.71 -0.71
CA ILE A 101 11.97 7.23 0.67
C ILE A 101 13.28 7.79 1.25
N VAL A 102 14.35 7.78 0.47
CA VAL A 102 15.69 8.20 0.90
C VAL A 102 15.82 9.72 0.97
N SER A 103 15.26 10.47 0.00
CA SER A 103 15.37 11.94 -0.07
C SER A 103 14.55 12.65 1.01
N GLY A 104 13.59 11.97 1.63
CA GLY A 104 12.72 12.59 2.63
C GLY A 104 11.59 13.45 2.03
N THR A 105 11.54 13.56 0.71
CA THR A 105 10.56 14.33 -0.09
C THR A 105 9.41 13.43 -0.55
#